data_AF-A0A0S7Y9Q1-F1
#
_entry.id   AF-A0A0S7Y9Q1-F1
#
_cell.length_a   1.000
_cell.length_b   1.000
_cell.length_c   1.000
_cell.angle_alpha   90.00
_cell.angle_beta   90.00
_cell.angle_gamma   90.00
#
_symmetry.space_group_name_H-M   'P 1'
#
loop_
_entity.id
_entity.type
_entity.pdbx_description
1 polymer ?
#
loop_
_entity_poly.entity_id
_entity_poly.type
_entity_poly.pdbx_seq_one_letter_code
_entity_poly.pdbx_strand_id
1 'polypeptide(L)'
;MATPLEILRRKFTAKTLLILFLTGSIISLFLPGFSWAQEEPATIEAPKTIEEIIAWGKSFFQKIREQLPQIVEKIWKEEVLPVWKKMYETWLSWWNSFIKIRFQNLWQKFTTLIREEIEKRKPQIEKEFQEEKEELKEEVQESKKSFWDKLKELIK
;
A
#
# COMPACT_ATOMS: atom_id res chain seq x y z
N MET A 1 -2.03 -34.37 36.41
CA MET A 1 -2.79 -34.24 35.14
C MET A 1 -3.14 -32.77 34.96
N ALA A 2 -2.63 -32.12 33.92
CA ALA A 2 -2.95 -30.71 33.64
C ALA A 2 -4.37 -30.63 33.07
N THR A 3 -5.16 -29.64 33.51
CA THR A 3 -6.53 -29.47 33.03
C THR A 3 -6.54 -28.97 31.58
N PRO A 4 -7.59 -29.26 30.78
CA PRO A 4 -7.66 -28.83 29.38
C PRO A 4 -7.48 -27.32 29.19
N LEU A 5 -7.92 -26.53 30.18
CA LEU A 5 -7.75 -25.07 30.24
C LEU A 5 -6.28 -24.64 30.40
N GLU A 6 -5.46 -25.37 31.17
CA GLU A 6 -4.04 -25.07 31.33
C GLU A 6 -3.23 -25.36 30.07
N ILE A 7 -3.61 -26.39 29.31
CA ILE A 7 -2.98 -26.74 28.03
C ILE A 7 -3.30 -25.67 26.97
N LEU A 8 -4.54 -25.17 26.94
CA LEU A 8 -4.95 -24.07 26.06
C LEU A 8 -4.26 -22.75 26.42
N ARG A 9 -4.17 -22.42 27.71
CA ARG A 9 -3.48 -21.22 28.19
C ARG A 9 -1.99 -21.25 27.84
N ARG A 10 -1.30 -22.38 28.06
CA ARG A 10 0.13 -22.57 27.70
C ARG A 10 0.38 -22.43 26.20
N LYS A 11 -0.50 -23.00 25.36
CA LYS A 11 -0.38 -22.88 23.90
C LYS A 11 -0.63 -21.45 23.41
N PHE A 12 -1.55 -20.73 24.03
CA PHE A 12 -1.81 -19.32 23.72
C PHE A 12 -0.61 -18.45 24.13
N THR A 13 -0.13 -18.57 25.37
CA THR A 13 1.04 -17.82 25.84
C THR A 13 2.31 -18.13 25.04
N ALA A 14 2.55 -19.39 24.68
CA ALA A 14 3.71 -19.76 23.86
C ALA A 14 3.64 -19.16 22.45
N LYS A 15 2.44 -19.14 21.83
CA LYS A 15 2.23 -18.48 20.53
C LYS A 15 2.37 -16.97 20.63
N THR A 16 1.81 -16.34 21.65
CA THR A 16 1.92 -14.88 21.85
C THR A 16 3.37 -14.46 22.12
N LEU A 17 4.12 -15.23 22.91
CA LEU A 17 5.54 -14.98 23.15
C LEU A 17 6.39 -15.19 21.90
N LEU A 18 6.08 -16.22 21.09
CA LEU A 18 6.76 -16.44 19.80
C LEU A 18 6.48 -15.30 18.83
N ILE A 19 5.25 -14.79 18.77
CA ILE A 19 4.88 -13.65 17.93
C ILE A 19 5.62 -12.39 18.40
N LEU A 20 5.65 -12.11 19.71
CA LEU A 20 6.37 -10.96 20.26
C LEU A 20 7.88 -11.04 20.02
N PHE A 21 8.48 -12.23 20.15
CA PHE A 21 9.89 -12.47 19.85
C PHE A 21 10.20 -12.27 18.36
N LEU A 22 9.34 -12.77 17.47
CA LEU A 22 9.49 -12.58 16.02
C LEU A 22 9.32 -11.12 15.62
N THR A 23 8.35 -10.39 16.19
CA THR A 23 8.18 -8.96 15.92
C THR A 23 9.33 -8.14 16.49
N GLY A 24 9.86 -8.50 17.66
CA GLY A 24 11.03 -7.86 18.27
C GLY A 24 12.30 -8.07 17.46
N SER A 25 12.54 -9.29 16.97
CA SER A 25 13.68 -9.58 16.09
C SER A 25 13.62 -8.85 14.76
N ILE A 26 12.42 -8.72 14.16
CA ILE A 26 12.23 -7.92 12.94
C ILE A 26 12.57 -6.45 13.22
N ILE A 27 12.07 -5.86 14.31
CA ILE A 27 12.41 -4.47 14.68
C ILE A 27 13.93 -4.30 14.91
N SER A 28 14.61 -5.27 15.53
CA SER A 28 16.07 -5.21 15.72
C SER A 28 16.89 -5.40 14.44
N LEU A 29 16.34 -6.10 13.42
CA LEU A 29 16.97 -6.22 12.10
C LEU A 29 16.73 -4.99 11.21
N PHE A 30 15.69 -4.20 11.50
CA PHE A 30 15.32 -2.98 10.79
C PHE A 30 15.80 -1.69 11.46
N LEU A 31 16.45 -1.77 12.63
CA LEU A 31 17.24 -0.68 13.17
C LEU A 31 18.66 -0.82 12.62
N PRO A 32 19.02 -0.14 11.50
CA PRO A 32 20.44 0.03 11.20
C PRO A 32 21.06 0.61 12.45
N GLY A 33 22.16 0.02 12.92
CA GLY A 33 22.84 0.39 14.15
C GLY A 33 22.96 1.90 14.28
N PHE A 34 22.01 2.50 15.01
CA PHE A 34 21.94 3.92 15.34
C PHE A 34 22.97 4.19 16.44
N SER A 35 24.22 3.80 16.18
CA SER A 35 25.40 4.07 16.98
C SER A 35 26.22 5.22 16.37
N TRP A 36 25.64 5.95 15.41
CA TRP A 36 26.25 7.09 14.74
C TRP A 36 25.54 8.39 15.12
N ALA A 37 25.87 8.91 16.29
CA ALA A 37 25.80 10.34 16.63
C ALA A 37 26.53 10.61 17.96
N GLN A 38 27.71 10.02 18.14
CA GLN A 38 28.67 10.48 19.14
C GLN A 38 29.90 10.97 18.39
N GLU A 39 29.71 11.96 17.52
CA GLU A 39 30.83 12.81 17.13
C GLU A 39 31.28 13.55 18.40
N GLU A 40 32.56 13.45 18.71
CA GLU A 40 33.19 14.21 19.78
C GLU A 40 32.74 15.68 19.68
N PRO A 41 32.37 16.34 20.80
CA PRO A 41 32.05 17.74 20.73
C PRO A 41 33.33 18.48 20.32
N ALA A 42 33.38 18.89 19.05
CA ALA A 42 34.28 19.94 18.62
C ALA A 42 34.17 21.06 19.65
N THR A 43 35.29 21.54 20.16
CA THR A 43 35.37 22.60 21.18
C THR A 43 34.75 23.88 20.64
N ILE A 44 33.44 23.98 20.74
CA ILE A 44 32.66 25.18 20.46
C ILE A 44 32.83 26.04 21.71
N GLU A 45 33.63 27.11 21.60
CA GLU A 45 33.64 28.16 22.60
C GLU A 45 32.20 28.66 22.77
N ALA A 46 31.64 28.46 23.96
CA ALA A 46 30.26 28.80 24.24
C ALA A 46 30.08 30.34 24.12
N PRO A 47 29.16 30.81 23.26
CA PRO A 47 28.90 32.24 23.13
C PRO A 47 28.42 32.81 24.46
N LYS A 48 28.97 33.96 24.85
CA LYS A 48 28.82 34.50 26.21
C LYS A 48 27.60 35.41 26.34
N THR A 49 26.98 35.80 25.22
CA THR A 49 25.81 36.70 25.19
C THR A 49 24.62 36.10 24.42
N ILE A 50 23.40 36.53 24.78
CA ILE A 50 22.15 36.08 24.15
C ILE A 50 22.12 36.42 22.65
N GLU A 51 22.68 37.57 22.27
CA GLU A 51 22.76 38.01 20.87
C GLU A 51 23.69 37.12 20.04
N GLU A 52 24.84 36.73 20.59
CA GLU A 52 25.75 35.74 19.95
C GLU A 52 25.10 34.36 19.84
N ILE A 53 24.34 33.91 20.84
CA ILE A 53 23.59 32.65 20.80
C ILE A 53 22.56 32.67 19.66
N ILE A 54 21.84 33.77 19.49
CA ILE A 54 20.84 33.91 18.42
C ILE A 54 21.52 33.96 17.03
N ALA A 55 22.63 34.68 16.89
CA ALA A 55 23.39 34.76 15.64
C ALA A 55 24.00 33.40 15.26
N TRP A 56 24.61 32.72 16.23
CA TRP A 56 25.16 31.39 16.07
C TRP A 56 24.08 30.38 15.68
N GLY A 57 22.95 30.34 16.40
CA GLY A 57 21.83 29.45 16.10
C GLY A 57 21.24 29.65 14.71
N LYS A 58 21.10 30.91 14.26
CA LYS A 58 20.64 31.21 12.89
C LYS A 58 21.61 30.72 11.82
N SER A 59 22.91 30.97 11.99
CA SER A 59 23.92 30.52 11.01
C SER A 59 24.06 29.00 10.96
N PHE A 60 23.98 28.34 12.11
CA PHE A 60 23.97 26.88 12.22
C PHE A 60 22.73 26.28 11.55
N PHE A 61 21.55 26.83 11.81
CA PHE A 61 20.31 26.37 11.19
C PHE A 61 20.30 26.59 9.67
N GLN A 62 20.87 27.68 9.17
CA GLN A 62 21.03 27.91 7.72
C GLN A 62 21.95 26.85 7.09
N LYS A 63 23.10 26.56 7.70
CA LYS A 63 24.02 25.51 7.21
C LYS A 63 23.36 24.14 7.20
N ILE A 64 22.61 23.79 8.25
CA ILE A 64 21.81 22.55 8.27
C ILE A 64 20.81 22.57 7.13
N ARG A 65 20.05 23.66 6.95
CA ARG A 65 19.03 23.74 5.91
C ARG A 65 19.61 23.59 4.50
N GLU A 66 20.81 24.08 4.26
CA GLU A 66 21.51 23.96 2.97
C GLU A 66 22.10 22.57 2.74
N GLN A 67 22.65 21.94 3.77
CA GLN A 67 23.33 20.65 3.66
C GLN A 67 22.40 19.45 3.83
N LEU A 68 21.30 19.60 4.58
CA LEU A 68 20.37 18.52 4.89
C LEU A 68 19.74 17.90 3.63
N PRO A 69 19.33 18.66 2.59
CA PRO A 69 18.87 18.05 1.34
C PRO A 69 19.92 17.14 0.70
N GLN A 70 21.19 17.55 0.70
CA GLN A 70 22.30 16.77 0.12
C GLN A 70 22.61 15.52 0.95
N ILE A 71 22.60 15.64 2.28
CA ILE A 71 22.82 14.52 3.21
C ILE A 71 21.68 13.50 3.08
N VAL A 72 20.43 13.97 3.07
CA VAL A 72 19.25 13.11 2.88
C VAL A 72 19.30 12.43 1.52
N GLU A 73 19.63 13.15 0.45
CA GLU A 73 19.78 12.59 -0.88
C GLU A 73 20.87 11.51 -0.93
N LYS A 74 22.02 11.77 -0.30
CA LYS A 74 23.14 10.84 -0.22
C LYS A 74 22.75 9.57 0.52
N ILE A 75 22.20 9.68 1.74
CA ILE A 75 21.73 8.53 2.53
C ILE A 75 20.66 7.75 1.76
N TRP A 76 19.72 8.45 1.13
CA TRP A 76 18.67 7.82 0.35
C TRP A 76 19.23 7.00 -0.82
N LYS A 77 20.18 7.56 -1.57
CA LYS A 77 20.76 6.90 -2.75
C LYS A 77 21.76 5.80 -2.39
N GLU A 78 22.62 6.04 -1.42
CA GLU A 78 23.73 5.14 -1.08
C GLU A 78 23.31 4.00 -0.14
N GLU A 79 22.38 4.25 0.78
CA GLU A 79 22.02 3.28 1.81
C GLU A 79 20.59 2.74 1.64
N VAL A 80 19.60 3.63 1.49
CA VAL A 80 18.19 3.20 1.47
C VAL A 80 17.82 2.51 0.16
N LEU A 81 18.18 3.10 -0.97
CA LEU A 81 17.78 2.62 -2.30
C LEU A 81 18.31 1.20 -2.59
N PRO A 82 19.58 0.85 -2.29
CA PRO A 82 20.07 -0.51 -2.51
C PRO A 82 19.35 -1.55 -1.65
N VAL A 83 19.09 -1.23 -0.38
CA VAL A 83 18.35 -2.12 0.53
C VAL A 83 16.92 -2.29 0.04
N TRP A 84 16.26 -1.20 -0.33
CA TRP A 84 14.90 -1.22 -0.85
C TRP A 84 14.79 -2.03 -2.14
N LYS A 85 15.74 -1.85 -3.06
CA LYS A 85 15.81 -2.61 -4.32
C LYS A 85 15.95 -4.10 -4.04
N LYS A 86 16.87 -4.48 -3.14
CA LYS A 86 17.07 -5.89 -2.74
C LYS A 86 15.81 -6.49 -2.10
N MET A 87 15.13 -5.72 -1.25
CA MET A 87 13.85 -6.14 -0.66
C MET A 87 12.79 -6.34 -1.73
N TYR A 88 12.64 -5.39 -2.66
CA TYR A 88 11.68 -5.47 -3.74
C TYR A 88 11.93 -6.67 -4.66
N GLU A 89 13.19 -6.91 -5.04
CA GLU A 89 13.56 -8.08 -5.86
C GLU A 89 13.28 -9.39 -5.14
N THR A 90 13.57 -9.46 -3.83
CA THR A 90 13.28 -10.63 -3.00
C THR A 90 11.77 -10.89 -2.91
N TRP A 91 11.00 -9.82 -2.68
CA TRP A 91 9.54 -9.89 -2.64
C TRP A 91 8.97 -10.33 -3.99
N LEU A 92 9.45 -9.76 -5.10
CA LEU A 92 9.00 -10.09 -6.44
C LEU A 92 9.32 -11.55 -6.79
N SER A 93 10.51 -12.04 -6.41
CA SER A 93 10.90 -13.44 -6.58
C SER A 93 9.98 -14.38 -5.79
N TRP A 94 9.69 -14.05 -4.53
CA TRP A 94 8.78 -14.82 -3.68
C TRP A 94 7.34 -14.80 -4.23
N TRP A 95 6.85 -13.63 -4.64
CA TRP A 95 5.53 -13.48 -5.26
C TRP A 95 5.40 -14.32 -6.53
N ASN A 96 6.38 -14.26 -7.43
CA ASN A 96 6.37 -15.02 -8.67
C ASN A 96 6.45 -16.53 -8.42
N SER A 97 7.23 -16.97 -7.44
CA SER A 97 7.42 -18.38 -7.13
C SER A 97 6.22 -19.01 -6.43
N PHE A 98 5.60 -18.28 -5.50
CA PHE A 98 4.57 -18.86 -4.63
C PHE A 98 3.18 -18.35 -4.97
N ILE A 99 3.01 -17.05 -5.12
CA ILE A 99 1.68 -16.44 -5.23
C ILE A 99 1.17 -16.52 -6.67
N LYS A 100 2.00 -16.17 -7.66
CA LYS A 100 1.58 -16.20 -9.06
C LYS A 100 1.10 -17.58 -9.50
N ILE A 101 1.84 -18.64 -9.16
CA ILE A 101 1.48 -20.02 -9.53
C ILE A 101 0.19 -20.45 -8.82
N ARG A 102 0.06 -20.19 -7.52
CA ARG A 102 -1.15 -20.51 -6.74
C ARG A 102 -2.36 -19.73 -7.28
N PHE A 103 -2.18 -18.45 -7.57
CA PHE A 103 -3.23 -17.58 -8.07
C PHE A 103 -3.66 -17.98 -9.48
N GLN A 104 -2.73 -18.29 -10.38
CA GLN A 104 -3.06 -18.79 -11.72
C GLN A 104 -3.91 -20.07 -11.66
N ASN A 105 -3.56 -21.01 -10.78
CA ASN A 105 -4.32 -22.25 -10.62
C ASN A 105 -5.71 -22.02 -10.01
N LEU A 106 -5.84 -21.11 -9.04
CA LEU A 106 -7.13 -20.73 -8.46
C LEU A 106 -7.99 -19.97 -9.47
N TRP A 107 -7.38 -19.04 -10.21
CA TRP A 107 -8.04 -18.25 -11.24
C TRP A 107 -8.57 -19.13 -12.37
N GLN A 108 -7.76 -20.08 -12.87
CA GLN A 108 -8.20 -21.06 -13.86
C GLN A 108 -9.44 -21.82 -13.38
N LYS A 109 -9.41 -22.39 -12.16
CA LYS A 109 -10.56 -23.09 -11.59
C LYS A 109 -11.79 -22.20 -11.46
N PHE A 110 -11.60 -20.97 -10.99
CA PHE A 110 -12.68 -20.00 -10.84
C PHE A 110 -13.29 -19.61 -12.19
N THR A 111 -12.46 -19.36 -13.20
CA THR A 111 -12.94 -19.05 -14.57
C THR A 111 -13.69 -20.20 -15.19
N THR A 112 -13.29 -21.46 -14.95
CA THR A 112 -14.02 -22.63 -15.44
C THR A 112 -15.41 -22.72 -14.79
N LEU A 113 -15.50 -22.57 -13.47
CA LEU A 113 -16.78 -22.60 -12.76
C LEU A 113 -17.71 -21.46 -13.20
N ILE A 114 -17.17 -20.25 -13.35
CA ILE A 114 -17.94 -19.11 -13.88
C ILE A 114 -18.40 -19.40 -15.31
N ARG A 115 -17.52 -19.92 -16.17
CA ARG A 115 -17.88 -20.21 -17.56
C ARG A 115 -19.00 -21.22 -17.65
N GLU A 116 -18.96 -22.30 -16.86
CA GLU A 116 -20.04 -23.28 -16.81
C GLU A 116 -21.36 -22.67 -16.32
N GLU A 117 -21.31 -21.82 -15.29
CA GLU A 117 -22.50 -21.13 -14.78
C GLU A 117 -23.07 -20.13 -15.82
N ILE A 118 -22.19 -19.39 -16.52
CA ILE A 118 -22.57 -18.49 -17.61
C ILE A 118 -23.16 -19.29 -18.77
N GLU A 119 -22.57 -20.43 -19.17
CA GLU A 119 -23.11 -21.25 -20.25
C GLU A 119 -24.50 -21.81 -19.90
N LYS A 120 -24.74 -22.20 -18.64
CA LYS A 120 -26.08 -22.62 -18.17
C LYS A 120 -27.09 -21.48 -18.17
N ARG A 121 -26.67 -20.27 -17.78
CA ARG A 121 -27.53 -19.08 -17.71
C ARG A 121 -27.62 -18.32 -19.03
N LYS A 122 -26.79 -18.64 -20.02
CA LYS A 122 -26.75 -18.00 -21.34
C LYS A 122 -28.14 -17.84 -21.98
N PRO A 123 -29.03 -18.86 -22.01
CA PRO A 123 -30.37 -18.66 -22.60
C PRO A 123 -31.25 -17.69 -21.80
N GLN A 124 -31.09 -17.60 -20.47
CA GLN A 124 -31.81 -16.62 -19.65
C GLN A 124 -31.25 -15.22 -19.87
N ILE A 125 -29.91 -15.09 -19.84
CA ILE A 125 -29.21 -13.81 -20.10
C ILE A 125 -29.53 -13.29 -21.51
N GLU A 126 -29.54 -14.15 -22.53
CA GLU A 126 -29.90 -13.74 -23.89
C GLU A 126 -31.34 -13.24 -23.96
N LYS A 127 -32.27 -13.90 -23.24
CA LYS A 127 -33.67 -13.48 -23.21
C LYS A 127 -33.84 -12.13 -22.50
N GLU A 128 -33.28 -11.97 -21.31
CA GLU A 128 -33.27 -10.71 -20.56
C GLU A 128 -32.60 -9.60 -21.37
N PHE A 129 -31.51 -9.89 -22.07
CA PHE A 129 -30.82 -8.91 -22.91
C PHE A 129 -31.64 -8.47 -24.13
N GLN A 130 -32.42 -9.35 -24.76
CA GLN A 130 -33.33 -8.95 -25.84
C GLN A 130 -34.48 -8.09 -25.30
N GLU A 131 -35.05 -8.45 -24.14
CA GLU A 131 -36.09 -7.67 -23.46
C GLU A 131 -35.58 -6.26 -23.08
N GLU A 132 -34.44 -6.15 -22.38
CA GLU A 132 -33.82 -4.85 -22.04
C GLU A 132 -33.47 -4.02 -23.29
N LYS A 133 -33.05 -4.68 -24.38
CA LYS A 133 -32.71 -3.98 -25.62
C LYS A 133 -33.96 -3.43 -26.33
N GLU A 134 -35.09 -4.13 -26.26
CA GLU A 134 -36.37 -3.64 -26.76
C GLU A 134 -36.87 -2.46 -25.91
N GLU A 135 -36.83 -2.58 -24.59
CA GLU A 135 -37.18 -1.50 -23.65
C GLU A 135 -36.33 -0.25 -23.88
N LEU A 136 -35.00 -0.39 -23.96
CA LEU A 136 -34.10 0.72 -24.26
C LEU A 136 -34.38 1.35 -25.63
N LYS A 137 -34.79 0.56 -26.62
CA LYS A 137 -35.14 1.09 -27.95
C LYS A 137 -36.43 1.91 -27.90
N GLU A 138 -37.41 1.47 -27.11
CA GLU A 138 -38.65 2.21 -26.87
C GLU A 138 -38.39 3.50 -26.08
N GLU A 139 -37.64 3.44 -24.97
CA GLU A 139 -37.25 4.61 -24.17
C GLU A 139 -36.48 5.64 -25.00
N VAL A 140 -35.55 5.19 -25.86
CA VAL A 140 -34.80 6.09 -26.76
C VAL A 140 -35.73 6.70 -27.80
N GLN A 141 -36.70 5.96 -28.33
CA GLN A 141 -37.69 6.51 -29.27
C GLN A 141 -38.62 7.52 -28.60
N GLU A 142 -39.10 7.23 -27.40
CA GLU A 142 -39.95 8.12 -26.61
C GLU A 142 -39.20 9.39 -26.22
N SER A 143 -37.97 9.26 -25.74
CA SER A 143 -37.07 10.38 -25.43
C SER A 143 -36.80 11.24 -26.66
N LYS A 144 -36.58 10.63 -27.84
CA LYS A 144 -36.44 11.36 -29.10
C LYS A 144 -37.71 12.11 -29.48
N LYS A 145 -38.89 11.49 -29.38
CA LYS A 145 -40.17 12.16 -29.65
C LYS A 145 -40.38 13.35 -28.72
N SER A 146 -40.21 13.15 -27.41
CA SER A 146 -40.29 14.20 -26.38
C SER A 146 -39.32 15.35 -26.64
N PHE A 147 -38.08 15.05 -27.04
CA PHE A 147 -37.10 16.06 -27.42
C PHE A 147 -37.53 16.86 -28.66
N TRP A 148 -38.02 16.18 -29.71
CA TRP A 148 -38.50 16.84 -30.93
C TRP A 148 -39.73 17.71 -30.70
N ASP A 149 -40.64 17.29 -29.81
CA ASP A 149 -41.83 18.07 -29.47
C ASP A 149 -41.45 19.33 -28.68
N LYS A 150 -40.54 19.23 -27.70
CA LYS A 150 -39.98 20.40 -27.01
C LYS A 150 -39.24 21.35 -27.96
N LEU A 151 -38.49 20.81 -28.93
CA LEU A 151 -37.80 21.61 -29.94
C LEU A 151 -38.80 22.35 -30.86
N LYS A 152 -39.90 21.70 -31.25
CA LYS A 152 -40.97 22.33 -32.04
C LYS A 152 -41.67 23.45 -31.27
N GLU A 153 -41.90 23.29 -29.96
CA GLU A 153 -42.47 24.36 -29.13
C GLU A 153 -41.56 25.59 -29.07
N LEU A 154 -40.24 25.40 -28.98
CA LEU A 154 -39.27 26.51 -28.92
C LEU A 154 -39.09 27.27 -30.23
N ILE A 155 -39.39 26.65 -31.37
CA ILE A 155 -39.25 27.27 -32.72
C ILE A 155 -40.55 27.99 -33.14
N LYS A 156 -41.66 27.77 -32.42
CA LYS A 156 -42.96 28.39 -32.68
C LYS A 156 -43.11 29.72 -31.95
#